data_AF-A0A9D8M1Y7-F1
#
_entry.id   AF-A0A9D8M1Y7-F1
#
_cell.length_a   1.000
_cell.length_b   1.000
_cell.length_c   1.000
_cell.angle_alpha   90.00
_cell.angle_beta   90.00
_cell.angle_gamma   90.00
#
_symmetry.space_group_name_H-M   'P 1'
#
loop_
_entity.id
_entity.type
_entity.pdbx_description
1 polymer ?
#
loop_
_entity_poly.entity_id
_entity_poly.type
_entity_poly.pdbx_seq_one_letter_code
_entity_poly.pdbx_strand_id
1 'polypeptide(L)'
;MVPGMGRRGVHRPAVAAGIVSEVLAPAPVVTAMLLAAAAVTAPTRAEAVRNALIAAVFGALVPLGFVLYQVHRRRFTDHHVSVRAQRPIVFAVALLSVLLGTGLLVGLGAPRALLGVIVAGIIGIAICGLITTVWKVSVHAATFTGSVVLLAYLLGPVALALLAAVPLVGWARVAVGGHTPAEAAGGTVVGGVVAAVAFPLVTGLPR
;
A
#
# COMPACT_ATOMS: atom_id res chain seq x y z
N MET A 1 -2.86 -30.82 -42.09
CA MET A 1 -3.11 -31.24 -40.69
C MET A 1 -2.33 -30.31 -39.78
N VAL A 2 -3.02 -29.45 -39.02
CA VAL A 2 -2.39 -28.55 -38.03
C VAL A 2 -2.25 -29.34 -36.73
N PRO A 3 -1.04 -29.54 -36.17
CA PRO A 3 -0.88 -30.19 -34.88
C PRO A 3 -1.52 -29.33 -33.79
N GLY A 4 -2.35 -29.96 -32.95
CA GLY A 4 -3.07 -29.31 -31.88
C GLY A 4 -2.15 -28.59 -30.91
N MET A 5 -2.31 -27.27 -30.82
CA MET A 5 -1.85 -26.51 -29.66
C MET A 5 -2.64 -26.98 -28.45
N GLY A 6 -2.02 -27.87 -27.67
CA GLY A 6 -2.50 -28.22 -26.34
C GLY A 6 -2.65 -26.94 -25.53
N ARG A 7 -3.90 -26.62 -25.17
CA ARG A 7 -4.21 -25.65 -24.11
C ARG A 7 -3.58 -26.18 -22.83
N ARG A 8 -2.31 -25.84 -22.59
CA ARG A 8 -1.65 -26.03 -21.29
C ARG A 8 -2.53 -25.31 -20.28
N GLY A 9 -3.13 -26.07 -19.37
CA GLY A 9 -3.97 -25.53 -18.31
C GLY A 9 -3.23 -24.40 -17.63
N VAL A 10 -3.79 -23.19 -17.66
CA VAL A 10 -3.32 -22.09 -16.84
C VAL A 10 -3.38 -22.61 -15.40
N HIS A 11 -2.23 -22.94 -14.83
CA HIS A 11 -2.15 -23.67 -13.57
C HIS A 11 -2.93 -22.90 -12.50
N ARG A 12 -3.95 -23.52 -11.88
CA ARG A 12 -4.75 -22.98 -10.77
C ARG A 12 -3.96 -22.11 -9.76
N PRO A 13 -2.73 -22.48 -9.33
CA PRO A 13 -1.91 -21.63 -8.46
C PRO A 13 -1.53 -20.26 -9.05
N ALA A 14 -1.35 -20.13 -10.37
CA ALA A 14 -1.03 -18.86 -11.01
C ALA A 14 -2.23 -17.89 -11.00
N VAL A 15 -3.45 -18.41 -11.17
CA VAL A 15 -4.68 -17.61 -11.07
C VAL A 15 -4.90 -17.14 -9.64
N ALA A 16 -4.75 -18.05 -8.66
CA ALA A 16 -4.89 -17.71 -7.25
C ALA A 16 -3.86 -16.65 -6.80
N ALA A 17 -2.59 -16.81 -7.16
CA ALA A 17 -1.55 -15.83 -6.86
C ALA A 17 -1.81 -14.46 -7.51
N GLY A 18 -2.38 -14.45 -8.72
CA GLY A 18 -2.83 -13.23 -9.39
C GLY A 18 -3.94 -12.52 -8.60
N ILE A 19 -5.00 -13.23 -8.22
CA ILE A 19 -6.10 -12.65 -7.43
C ILE A 19 -5.61 -12.09 -6.10
N VAL A 20 -4.81 -12.87 -5.36
CA VAL A 20 -4.24 -12.42 -4.08
C VAL A 20 -3.36 -11.18 -4.28
N SER A 21 -2.58 -11.15 -5.36
CA SER A 21 -1.74 -9.99 -5.70
C SER A 21 -2.55 -8.73 -5.94
N GLU A 22 -3.69 -8.82 -6.61
CA GLU A 22 -4.57 -7.67 -6.88
C GLU A 22 -5.34 -7.23 -5.63
N VAL A 23 -5.94 -8.17 -4.90
CA VAL A 23 -6.74 -7.86 -3.69
C VAL A 23 -5.88 -7.26 -2.59
N LEU A 24 -4.65 -7.75 -2.44
CA LEU A 24 -3.69 -7.26 -1.44
C LEU A 24 -2.67 -6.28 -2.05
N ALA A 25 -2.99 -5.71 -3.21
CA ALA A 25 -2.19 -4.64 -3.81
C ALA A 25 -2.21 -3.38 -2.94
N PRO A 26 -1.25 -2.46 -3.12
CA PRO A 26 -1.19 -1.24 -2.33
C PRO A 26 -2.46 -0.40 -2.38
N ALA A 27 -3.11 -0.24 -3.54
CA ALA A 27 -4.28 0.63 -3.66
C ALA A 27 -5.49 0.13 -2.84
N PRO A 28 -5.95 -1.14 -2.94
CA PRO A 28 -7.00 -1.66 -2.06
C PRO A 28 -6.64 -1.61 -0.58
N VAL A 29 -5.42 -2.00 -0.21
CA VAL A 29 -4.98 -2.06 1.19
C VAL A 29 -4.90 -0.65 1.81
N VAL A 30 -4.26 0.31 1.13
CA VAL A 30 -4.20 1.71 1.60
C VAL A 30 -5.60 2.30 1.67
N THR A 31 -6.45 2.06 0.68
CA THR A 31 -7.84 2.54 0.71
C THR A 31 -8.56 2.00 1.94
N ALA A 32 -8.54 0.68 2.17
CA ALA A 32 -9.18 0.07 3.33
C ALA A 32 -8.65 0.61 4.66
N MET A 33 -7.32 0.77 4.79
CA MET A 33 -6.68 1.35 5.96
C MET A 33 -7.14 2.80 6.22
N LEU A 34 -7.17 3.65 5.18
CA LEU A 34 -7.56 5.05 5.31
C LEU A 34 -9.05 5.22 5.62
N LEU A 35 -9.91 4.38 5.02
CA LEU A 35 -11.33 4.34 5.34
C LEU A 35 -11.56 3.90 6.79
N ALA A 36 -10.89 2.84 7.24
CA ALA A 36 -10.95 2.39 8.63
C ALA A 36 -10.46 3.47 9.60
N ALA A 37 -9.30 4.07 9.31
CA ALA A 37 -8.74 5.14 10.13
C ALA A 37 -9.69 6.34 10.24
N ALA A 38 -10.27 6.80 9.14
CA ALA A 38 -11.23 7.90 9.16
C ALA A 38 -12.51 7.54 9.93
N ALA A 39 -13.02 6.31 9.77
CA ALA A 39 -14.22 5.85 10.45
C ALA A 39 -14.07 5.78 11.98
N VAL A 40 -12.89 5.38 12.47
CA VAL A 40 -12.66 5.17 13.91
C VAL A 40 -12.12 6.39 14.63
N THR A 41 -11.53 7.34 13.91
CA THR A 41 -10.89 8.53 14.53
C THR A 41 -11.73 9.80 14.41
N ALA A 42 -12.70 9.87 13.50
CA ALA A 42 -13.47 11.07 13.28
C ALA A 42 -14.53 11.30 14.38
N PRO A 43 -14.70 12.55 14.85
CA PRO A 43 -15.72 12.91 15.85
C PRO A 43 -17.16 12.67 15.40
N THR A 44 -17.43 12.85 14.10
CA THR A 44 -18.77 12.72 13.53
C THR A 44 -18.76 11.86 12.26
N ARG A 45 -19.91 11.27 11.90
CA ARG A 45 -20.05 10.49 10.67
C ARG A 45 -19.78 11.30 9.41
N ALA A 46 -20.18 12.58 9.40
CA ALA A 46 -19.94 13.47 8.27
C ALA A 46 -18.45 13.72 8.07
N GLU A 47 -17.71 13.96 9.17
CA GLU A 47 -16.26 14.09 9.13
C GLU A 47 -15.57 12.78 8.76
N ALA A 48 -16.07 11.64 9.24
CA ALA A 48 -15.56 10.32 8.87
C ALA A 48 -15.60 10.13 7.34
N VAL A 49 -16.76 10.36 6.72
CA VAL A 49 -16.94 10.23 5.26
C VAL A 49 -16.08 11.24 4.51
N ARG A 50 -16.09 12.51 4.92
CA ARG A 50 -15.27 13.56 4.28
C ARG A 50 -13.78 13.20 4.32
N ASN A 51 -13.27 12.86 5.50
CA ASN A 51 -11.85 12.56 5.70
C ASN A 51 -11.46 11.27 4.97
N ALA A 52 -12.33 10.24 4.98
CA ALA A 52 -12.16 9.00 4.22
C ALA A 52 -12.03 9.26 2.71
N LEU A 53 -12.94 10.06 2.13
CA LEU A 53 -12.93 10.37 0.71
C LEU A 53 -11.66 11.12 0.31
N ILE A 54 -11.30 12.17 1.05
CA ILE A 54 -10.08 12.93 0.77
C ILE A 54 -8.85 12.01 0.89
N ALA A 55 -8.74 11.26 1.99
CA ALA A 55 -7.60 10.37 2.21
C ALA A 55 -7.50 9.29 1.11
N ALA A 56 -8.60 8.63 0.74
CA ALA A 56 -8.62 7.61 -0.31
C ALA A 56 -8.26 8.17 -1.69
N VAL A 57 -8.80 9.35 -2.04
CA VAL A 57 -8.51 10.00 -3.33
C VAL A 57 -7.03 10.32 -3.45
N PHE A 58 -6.47 11.04 -2.48
CA PHE A 58 -5.07 11.47 -2.54
C PHE A 58 -4.07 10.38 -2.18
N GLY A 59 -4.46 9.43 -1.33
CA GLY A 59 -3.59 8.35 -0.85
C GLY A 59 -3.52 7.12 -1.77
N ALA A 60 -4.58 6.84 -2.53
CA ALA A 60 -4.65 5.64 -3.36
C ALA A 60 -5.12 5.91 -4.79
N LEU A 61 -6.21 6.65 -4.98
CA LEU A 61 -6.83 6.76 -6.31
C LEU A 61 -6.03 7.62 -7.29
N VAL A 62 -5.48 8.76 -6.85
CA VAL A 62 -4.62 9.61 -7.71
C VAL A 62 -3.33 8.86 -8.12
N PRO A 63 -2.56 8.25 -7.20
CA PRO A 63 -1.38 7.45 -7.57
C PRO A 63 -1.72 6.27 -8.50
N LEU A 64 -2.80 5.54 -8.20
CA LEU A 64 -3.26 4.43 -9.05
C LEU A 64 -3.69 4.93 -10.43
N GLY A 65 -4.47 6.01 -10.49
CA GLY A 65 -4.91 6.64 -11.72
C GLY A 65 -3.74 7.09 -12.60
N PHE A 66 -2.70 7.64 -12.00
CA PHE A 66 -1.46 7.96 -12.70
C PHE A 66 -0.80 6.72 -13.32
N VAL A 67 -0.67 5.63 -12.54
CA VAL A 67 -0.08 4.37 -13.05
C VAL A 67 -0.93 3.79 -14.19
N LEU A 68 -2.26 3.72 -14.02
CA LEU A 68 -3.18 3.22 -15.03
C LEU A 68 -3.13 4.07 -16.31
N TYR A 69 -3.06 5.39 -16.17
CA TYR A 69 -2.87 6.30 -17.30
C TYR A 69 -1.56 6.02 -18.04
N GLN A 70 -0.45 5.81 -17.33
CA GLN A 70 0.85 5.52 -17.94
C GLN A 70 0.87 4.15 -18.64
N VAL A 71 0.17 3.15 -18.10
CA VAL A 71 -0.04 1.85 -18.76
C VAL A 71 -0.90 2.01 -20.02
N HIS A 72 -2.00 2.77 -19.95
CA HIS A 72 -2.84 3.06 -21.11
C HIS A 72 -2.06 3.77 -22.23
N ARG A 73 -1.14 4.68 -21.87
CA ARG A 73 -0.22 5.34 -22.82
C ARG A 73 0.95 4.46 -23.27
N ARG A 74 0.98 3.17 -22.89
CA ARG A 74 2.05 2.19 -23.17
C ARG A 74 3.44 2.63 -22.72
N ARG A 75 3.51 3.53 -21.74
CA ARG A 75 4.78 3.99 -21.13
C ARG A 75 5.25 3.04 -20.04
N PHE A 76 4.31 2.42 -19.33
CA PHE A 76 4.57 1.39 -18.33
C PHE A 76 4.16 0.03 -18.84
N THR A 77 4.85 -1.00 -18.36
CA THR A 77 4.64 -2.40 -18.78
C THR A 77 3.35 -2.97 -18.18
N ASP A 78 3.07 -2.63 -16.92
CA ASP A 78 1.98 -3.16 -16.12
C ASP A 78 1.68 -2.21 -14.94
N HIS A 79 0.49 -2.36 -14.33
CA HIS A 79 0.08 -1.48 -13.23
C HIS A 79 0.73 -1.83 -11.87
N HIS A 80 1.38 -2.99 -11.76
CA HIS A 80 2.22 -3.29 -10.58
C HIS A 80 3.61 -2.64 -10.67
N VAL A 81 3.91 -1.91 -11.75
CA VAL A 81 5.17 -1.19 -11.96
C VAL A 81 6.36 -2.15 -11.76
N SER A 82 6.32 -3.27 -12.47
CA SER A 82 7.26 -4.37 -12.30
C SER A 82 8.69 -3.98 -12.70
N VAL A 83 8.84 -3.02 -13.63
CA VAL A 83 10.12 -2.44 -14.02
C VAL A 83 10.57 -1.42 -12.99
N ARG A 84 11.67 -1.72 -12.29
CA ARG A 84 12.21 -0.88 -11.20
C ARG A 84 12.46 0.57 -11.62
N ALA A 85 12.94 0.80 -12.85
CA ALA A 85 13.23 2.12 -13.39
C ALA A 85 11.97 3.01 -13.56
N GLN A 86 10.77 2.43 -13.60
CA GLN A 86 9.50 3.19 -13.68
C GLN A 86 9.01 3.66 -12.30
N ARG A 87 9.54 3.12 -11.21
CA ARG A 87 9.07 3.38 -9.83
C ARG A 87 9.37 4.79 -9.29
N PRO A 88 10.51 5.45 -9.58
CA PRO A 88 10.81 6.76 -9.00
C PRO A 88 9.73 7.81 -9.26
N ILE A 89 9.22 7.90 -10.50
CA ILE A 89 8.15 8.85 -10.83
C ILE A 89 6.83 8.50 -10.11
N VAL A 90 6.55 7.20 -9.92
CA VAL A 90 5.36 6.74 -9.18
C VAL A 90 5.45 7.14 -7.71
N PHE A 91 6.61 6.96 -7.07
CA PHE A 91 6.82 7.41 -5.69
C PHE A 91 6.73 8.94 -5.57
N ALA A 92 7.30 9.70 -6.52
CA ALA A 92 7.22 11.15 -6.51
C ALA A 92 5.76 11.66 -6.63
N VAL A 93 4.99 11.10 -7.57
CA VAL A 93 3.56 11.43 -7.73
C VAL A 93 2.76 11.02 -6.49
N ALA A 94 3.02 9.84 -5.93
CA ALA A 94 2.36 9.39 -4.70
C ALA A 94 2.65 10.32 -3.52
N LEU A 95 3.91 10.70 -3.34
CA LEU A 95 4.34 11.60 -2.27
C LEU A 95 3.68 12.98 -2.41
N LEU A 96 3.73 13.58 -3.61
CA LEU A 96 3.09 14.88 -3.86
C LEU A 96 1.57 14.81 -3.63
N SER A 97 0.92 13.77 -4.14
CA SER A 97 -0.53 13.57 -3.97
C SER A 97 -0.90 13.47 -2.48
N VAL A 98 -0.21 12.62 -1.72
CA VAL A 98 -0.48 12.45 -0.29
C VAL A 98 -0.19 13.74 0.49
N LEU A 99 0.87 14.49 0.16
CA LEU A 99 1.16 15.77 0.80
C LEU A 99 0.05 16.80 0.57
N LEU A 100 -0.48 16.91 -0.65
CA LEU A 100 -1.61 17.78 -0.97
C LEU A 100 -2.87 17.38 -0.19
N GLY A 101 -3.21 16.09 -0.19
CA GLY A 101 -4.34 15.57 0.59
C GLY A 101 -4.18 15.78 2.09
N THR A 102 -2.96 15.65 2.60
CA THR A 102 -2.62 15.91 4.01
C THR A 102 -2.83 17.38 4.35
N GLY A 103 -2.35 18.31 3.52
CA GLY A 103 -2.55 19.74 3.71
C GLY A 103 -4.04 20.12 3.78
N LEU A 104 -4.85 19.54 2.88
CA LEU A 104 -6.31 19.72 2.91
C LEU A 104 -6.94 19.17 4.20
N LEU A 105 -6.57 17.95 4.61
CA LEU A 105 -7.06 17.34 5.85
C LEU A 105 -6.68 18.15 7.09
N VAL A 106 -5.46 18.68 7.14
CA VAL A 106 -5.00 19.57 8.22
C VAL A 106 -5.84 20.85 8.26
N GLY A 107 -6.04 21.50 7.10
CA GLY A 107 -6.88 22.71 7.00
C GLY A 107 -8.34 22.50 7.41
N LEU A 108 -8.83 21.27 7.28
CA LEU A 108 -10.19 20.85 7.69
C LEU A 108 -10.25 20.29 9.12
N GLY A 109 -9.16 20.36 9.88
CA GLY A 109 -9.12 19.92 11.28
C GLY A 109 -9.22 18.41 11.46
N ALA A 110 -8.65 17.62 10.54
CA ALA A 110 -8.68 16.16 10.64
C ALA A 110 -8.02 15.65 11.95
N PRO A 111 -8.51 14.55 12.53
CA PRO A 111 -7.97 14.00 13.77
C PRO A 111 -6.48 13.67 13.68
N ARG A 112 -5.72 13.97 14.75
CA ARG A 112 -4.27 13.69 14.84
C ARG A 112 -3.94 12.22 14.55
N ALA A 113 -4.79 11.29 14.99
CA ALA A 113 -4.59 9.87 14.74
C ALA A 113 -4.65 9.52 13.24
N LEU A 114 -5.61 10.07 12.48
CA LEU A 114 -5.66 9.90 11.03
C LEU A 114 -4.42 10.52 10.35
N LEU A 115 -4.01 11.71 10.77
CA LEU A 115 -2.79 12.34 10.26
C LEU A 115 -1.55 11.49 10.57
N GLY A 116 -1.49 10.83 11.73
CA GLY A 116 -0.45 9.88 12.09
C GLY A 116 -0.35 8.70 11.12
N VAL A 117 -1.49 8.11 10.73
CA VAL A 117 -1.54 7.04 9.71
C VAL A 117 -0.98 7.55 8.39
N ILE A 118 -1.40 8.75 7.95
CA ILE A 118 -0.98 9.32 6.67
C ILE A 118 0.51 9.66 6.68
N VAL A 119 1.02 10.25 7.75
CA VAL A 119 2.45 10.56 7.89
C VAL A 119 3.31 9.30 7.92
N ALA A 120 2.87 8.24 8.59
CA ALA A 120 3.54 6.94 8.50
C ALA A 120 3.58 6.41 7.05
N GLY A 121 2.51 6.60 6.29
CA GLY A 121 2.45 6.30 4.85
C GLY A 121 3.43 7.15 4.03
N ILE A 122 3.53 8.46 4.29
CA ILE A 122 4.49 9.38 3.65
C ILE A 122 5.93 8.90 3.88
N ILE A 123 6.28 8.60 5.13
CA ILE A 123 7.61 8.09 5.49
C ILE A 123 7.87 6.74 4.82
N GLY A 124 6.86 5.86 4.77
CA GLY A 124 6.95 4.57 4.10
C GLY A 124 7.20 4.70 2.59
N ILE A 125 6.51 5.63 1.93
CA ILE A 125 6.72 5.97 0.50
C ILE A 125 8.15 6.46 0.28
N ALA A 126 8.63 7.39 1.11
CA ALA A 126 9.98 7.94 1.00
C ALA A 126 11.05 6.85 1.17
N ILE A 127 10.94 6.05 2.24
CA ILE A 127 11.91 4.97 2.53
C ILE A 127 11.87 3.89 1.44
N CYS A 128 10.69 3.42 1.03
CA CYS A 128 10.57 2.46 -0.06
C CYS A 128 11.13 3.02 -1.37
N GLY A 129 10.90 4.30 -1.64
CA GLY A 129 11.44 5.01 -2.80
C GLY A 129 12.97 5.03 -2.81
N LEU A 130 13.58 5.41 -1.68
CA LEU A 130 15.03 5.42 -1.50
C LEU A 130 15.63 4.01 -1.64
N ILE A 131 15.08 3.01 -0.95
CA ILE A 131 15.56 1.62 -1.05
C ILE A 131 15.44 1.13 -2.51
N THR A 132 14.34 1.45 -3.20
CA THR A 132 14.10 1.05 -4.59
C THR A 132 15.16 1.57 -5.57
N THR A 133 15.92 2.62 -5.23
CA THR A 133 17.02 3.11 -6.07
C THR A 133 18.18 2.11 -6.17
N VAL A 134 18.37 1.26 -5.16
CA VAL A 134 19.45 0.26 -5.10
C VAL A 134 18.95 -1.18 -5.07
N TRP A 135 17.77 -1.45 -4.52
CA TRP A 135 17.23 -2.80 -4.35
C TRP A 135 15.69 -2.85 -4.47
N LYS A 136 15.14 -3.82 -5.19
CA LYS A 136 13.70 -3.86 -5.57
C LYS A 136 12.80 -4.33 -4.42
N VAL A 137 12.74 -3.57 -3.33
CA VAL A 137 11.87 -3.86 -2.18
C VAL A 137 10.39 -4.02 -2.59
N SER A 138 9.68 -4.93 -1.91
CA SER A 138 8.26 -5.19 -2.16
C SER A 138 7.36 -4.19 -1.45
N VAL A 139 6.82 -3.24 -2.21
CA VAL A 139 5.83 -2.27 -1.71
C VAL A 139 4.53 -2.97 -1.28
N HIS A 140 4.16 -4.10 -1.90
CA HIS A 140 2.97 -4.85 -1.49
C HIS A 140 3.11 -5.37 -0.05
N ALA A 141 4.25 -6.00 0.26
CA ALA A 141 4.52 -6.53 1.58
C ALA A 141 4.68 -5.40 2.63
N ALA A 142 5.33 -4.29 2.25
CA ALA A 142 5.48 -3.12 3.09
C ALA A 142 4.14 -2.48 3.44
N THR A 143 3.31 -2.22 2.43
CA THR A 143 2.00 -1.61 2.61
C THR A 143 1.06 -2.49 3.43
N PHE A 144 1.03 -3.81 3.16
CA PHE A 144 0.20 -4.73 3.93
C PHE A 144 0.61 -4.79 5.40
N THR A 145 1.89 -5.07 5.67
CA THR A 145 2.42 -5.17 7.04
C THR A 145 2.26 -3.86 7.79
N GLY A 146 2.62 -2.74 7.17
CA GLY A 146 2.48 -1.41 7.79
C GLY A 146 1.02 -1.08 8.11
N SER A 147 0.08 -1.39 7.21
CA SER A 147 -1.35 -1.16 7.47
C SER A 147 -1.87 -2.01 8.62
N VAL A 148 -1.45 -3.28 8.74
CA VAL A 148 -1.83 -4.13 9.87
C VAL A 148 -1.30 -3.57 11.20
N VAL A 149 -0.06 -3.09 11.24
CA VAL A 149 0.51 -2.46 12.44
C VAL A 149 -0.24 -1.17 12.81
N LEU A 150 -0.57 -0.33 11.81
CA LEU A 150 -1.37 0.88 12.05
C LEU A 150 -2.80 0.55 12.52
N LEU A 151 -3.43 -0.49 11.97
CA LEU A 151 -4.72 -0.98 12.48
C LEU A 151 -4.61 -1.43 13.94
N ALA A 152 -3.51 -2.07 14.34
CA ALA A 152 -3.32 -2.47 15.73
C ALA A 152 -3.24 -1.29 16.70
N TYR A 153 -2.64 -0.17 16.28
CA TYR A 153 -2.68 1.07 17.07
C TYR A 153 -4.09 1.65 17.20
N LEU A 154 -4.94 1.50 16.17
CA LEU A 154 -6.29 2.09 16.16
C LEU A 154 -7.35 1.21 16.79
N LEU A 155 -7.25 -0.11 16.63
CA LEU A 155 -8.26 -1.11 17.00
C LEU A 155 -7.80 -2.07 18.10
N GLY A 156 -6.54 -1.96 18.53
CA GLY A 156 -5.94 -2.83 19.53
C GLY A 156 -5.18 -4.03 18.95
N PRO A 157 -4.46 -4.78 19.82
CA PRO A 157 -3.49 -5.79 19.41
C PRO A 157 -4.09 -6.98 18.65
N VAL A 158 -5.41 -7.22 18.76
CA VAL A 158 -6.10 -8.28 18.00
C VAL A 158 -5.91 -8.12 16.49
N ALA A 159 -5.78 -6.89 15.99
CA ALA A 159 -5.52 -6.66 14.57
C ALA A 159 -4.20 -7.28 14.07
N LEU A 160 -3.22 -7.51 14.96
CA LEU A 160 -1.96 -8.18 14.63
C LEU A 160 -2.14 -9.61 14.14
N ALA A 161 -3.29 -10.25 14.41
CA ALA A 161 -3.63 -11.55 13.84
C ALA A 161 -3.61 -11.53 12.29
N LEU A 162 -3.86 -10.38 11.67
CA LEU A 162 -3.78 -10.22 10.21
C LEU A 162 -2.34 -10.35 9.67
N LEU A 163 -1.31 -10.26 10.51
CA LEU A 163 0.07 -10.51 10.10
C LEU A 163 0.28 -11.95 9.61
N ALA A 164 -0.59 -12.89 10.00
CA ALA A 164 -0.61 -14.26 9.47
C ALA A 164 -0.82 -14.31 7.94
N ALA A 165 -1.35 -13.25 7.32
CA ALA A 165 -1.50 -13.13 5.87
C ALA A 165 -0.25 -12.56 5.15
N VAL A 166 0.77 -12.09 5.87
CA VAL A 166 2.01 -11.59 5.27
C VAL A 166 2.72 -12.67 4.42
N PRO A 167 2.85 -13.94 4.87
CA PRO A 167 3.40 -15.00 4.03
C PRO A 167 2.58 -15.22 2.75
N LEU A 168 1.26 -15.05 2.80
CA LEU A 168 0.39 -15.16 1.63
C LEU A 168 0.64 -14.05 0.61
N VAL A 169 0.83 -12.80 1.06
CA VAL A 169 1.24 -11.67 0.20
C VAL A 169 2.60 -11.96 -0.43
N GLY A 170 3.57 -12.39 0.37
CA GLY A 170 4.92 -12.72 -0.09
C GLY A 170 4.90 -13.83 -1.15
N TRP A 171 4.21 -14.94 -0.86
CA TRP A 171 4.02 -16.04 -1.78
C TRP A 171 3.40 -15.58 -3.10
N ALA A 172 2.31 -14.80 -3.05
CA ALA A 172 1.63 -14.34 -4.25
C ALA A 172 2.57 -13.51 -5.14
N ARG A 173 3.37 -12.62 -4.56
CA ARG A 173 4.34 -11.79 -5.30
C ARG A 173 5.49 -12.59 -5.91
N VAL A 174 5.94 -13.64 -5.22
CA VAL A 174 6.98 -14.55 -5.75
C VAL A 174 6.40 -15.44 -6.85
N ALA A 175 5.20 -15.98 -6.65
CA ALA A 175 4.54 -16.88 -7.59
C ALA A 175 4.18 -16.19 -8.92
N VAL A 176 3.83 -14.90 -8.91
CA VAL A 176 3.64 -14.10 -10.14
C VAL A 176 4.95 -13.57 -10.73
N GLY A 177 6.11 -13.95 -10.18
CA GLY A 177 7.43 -13.50 -10.64
C GLY A 177 7.72 -12.01 -10.38
N GLY A 178 6.91 -11.35 -9.55
CA GLY A 178 7.05 -9.93 -9.27
C GLY A 178 8.23 -9.60 -8.35
N HIS A 179 8.56 -10.52 -7.44
CA HIS A 179 9.57 -10.34 -6.39
C HIS A 179 10.28 -11.65 -6.00
N THR A 180 11.43 -11.52 -5.34
CA THR A 180 12.07 -12.64 -4.62
C THR A 180 11.58 -12.72 -3.17
N PRO A 181 11.76 -13.86 -2.46
CA PRO A 181 11.43 -13.96 -1.04
C PRO A 181 12.16 -12.91 -0.18
N ALA A 182 13.42 -12.60 -0.50
CA ALA A 182 14.19 -11.57 0.18
C ALA A 182 13.56 -10.18 0.00
N GLU A 183 13.17 -9.82 -1.22
CA GLU A 183 12.49 -8.54 -1.50
C GLU A 183 11.14 -8.40 -0.78
N ALA A 184 10.40 -9.52 -0.67
CA ALA A 184 9.15 -9.58 0.09
C ALA A 184 9.42 -9.39 1.60
N ALA A 185 10.38 -10.12 2.17
CA ALA A 185 10.75 -10.02 3.58
C ALA A 185 11.26 -8.61 3.93
N GLY A 186 12.11 -8.02 3.07
CA GLY A 186 12.57 -6.64 3.25
C GLY A 186 11.42 -5.63 3.23
N GLY A 187 10.44 -5.82 2.35
CA GLY A 187 9.21 -5.03 2.35
C GLY A 187 8.46 -5.13 3.67
N THR A 188 8.21 -6.35 4.16
CA THR A 188 7.57 -6.60 5.46
C THR A 188 8.27 -5.86 6.60
N VAL A 189 9.60 -5.99 6.71
CA VAL A 189 10.38 -5.33 7.77
C VAL A 189 10.27 -3.81 7.66
N VAL A 190 10.45 -3.25 6.47
CA VAL A 190 10.33 -1.80 6.24
C VAL A 190 8.95 -1.30 6.65
N GLY A 191 7.88 -1.95 6.17
CA GLY A 191 6.51 -1.55 6.47
C GLY A 191 6.18 -1.60 7.96
N GLY A 192 6.54 -2.70 8.62
CA GLY A 192 6.30 -2.89 10.05
C GLY A 192 7.06 -1.89 10.92
N VAL A 193 8.37 -1.72 10.67
CA VAL A 193 9.22 -0.80 11.44
C VAL A 193 8.78 0.65 11.24
N VAL A 194 8.51 1.07 10.00
CA VAL A 194 8.06 2.43 9.73
C VAL A 194 6.74 2.72 10.44
N ALA A 195 5.76 1.81 10.34
CA ALA A 195 4.49 1.99 11.03
C ALA A 195 4.65 2.04 12.57
N ALA A 196 5.41 1.11 13.14
CA ALA A 196 5.65 1.02 14.58
C ALA A 196 6.39 2.23 15.16
N VAL A 197 7.26 2.88 14.37
CA VAL A 197 8.04 4.03 14.84
C VAL A 197 7.35 5.36 14.52
N ALA A 198 6.87 5.55 13.29
CA ALA A 198 6.35 6.83 12.84
C ALA A 198 5.03 7.21 13.53
N PHE A 199 4.12 6.25 13.71
CA PHE A 199 2.78 6.56 14.22
C PHE A 199 2.80 7.10 15.67
N PRO A 200 3.51 6.47 16.63
CA PRO A 200 3.63 7.02 17.98
C PRO A 200 4.31 8.39 18.03
N LEU A 201 5.34 8.62 17.22
CA LEU A 201 6.07 9.89 17.17
C LEU A 201 5.17 11.07 16.74
N VAL A 202 4.23 10.83 15.83
CA VAL A 202 3.33 11.86 15.32
C VAL A 202 2.13 12.09 16.24
N THR A 203 1.59 11.01 16.80
CA THR A 203 0.35 11.05 17.59
C THR A 203 0.57 11.34 19.07
N GLY A 204 1.76 11.05 19.61
CA GLY A 204 2.06 11.15 21.03
C GLY A 204 1.40 10.05 21.88
N LEU A 205 0.78 9.04 21.24
CA LEU A 205 0.21 7.89 21.94
C LEU A 205 1.35 6.98 22.44
N PRO A 206 1.33 6.54 23.71
CA PRO A 206 2.33 5.61 24.23
C PRO A 206 2.26 4.25 23.51
N ARG A 207 3.40 3.54 23.56
CA ARG A 207 3.60 2.21 22.96
C ARG A 207 2.76 1.13 23.63
#